data_AF-A0A918EGL9-F1
#
_entry.id   AF-A0A918EGL9-F1
#
_cell.length_a   1.000
_cell.length_b   1.000
_cell.length_c   1.000
_cell.angle_alpha   90.00
_cell.angle_beta   90.00
_cell.angle_gamma   90.00
#
_symmetry.space_group_name_H-M   'P 1'
#
loop_
_entity.id
_entity.type
_entity.pdbx_description
1 polymer ?
#
loop_
_entity_poly.entity_id
_entity_poly.type
_entity_poly.pdbx_seq_one_letter_code
_entity_poly.pdbx_strand_id
1 'polypeptide(L)'
;MSRFNDTPRPDHHGGSDRRRFTIRLRRSDFLAAMADAGLHSEYALAKAMGINRSTVSRVLDGSLQPGAAFIGGALAALPTSTFETLFQVVPHSSGTATPPDGRPRTATRRLSDTAR
;
A
#
# COMPACT_ATOMS: atom_id res chain seq x y z
N MET A 1 -53.91 9.16 -15.29
CA MET A 1 -53.09 9.14 -14.06
C MET A 1 -51.94 8.16 -14.27
N SER A 2 -50.83 8.64 -14.82
CA SER A 2 -49.60 7.87 -15.08
C SER A 2 -48.89 7.56 -13.76
N ARG A 3 -48.68 6.28 -13.46
CA ARG A 3 -47.78 5.88 -12.37
C ARG A 3 -46.35 5.98 -12.89
N PHE A 4 -45.56 6.74 -12.14
CA PHE A 4 -44.14 6.98 -12.34
C PHE A 4 -43.35 5.67 -12.43
N ASN A 5 -42.39 5.64 -13.36
CA ASN A 5 -41.34 4.62 -13.43
C ASN A 5 -40.60 4.53 -12.08
N ASP A 6 -40.82 3.45 -11.34
CA ASP A 6 -39.88 2.96 -10.31
C ASP A 6 -38.89 2.04 -11.03
N THR A 7 -37.99 2.63 -11.83
CA THR A 7 -36.80 1.91 -12.27
C THR A 7 -35.89 1.82 -11.04
N PRO A 8 -35.51 0.62 -10.57
CA PRO A 8 -34.53 0.52 -9.50
C PRO A 8 -33.26 1.23 -9.95
N ARG A 9 -32.84 2.23 -9.16
CA ARG A 9 -31.54 2.88 -9.32
C ARG A 9 -30.49 1.76 -9.41
N PRO A 10 -29.63 1.74 -10.43
CA PRO A 10 -28.51 0.82 -10.42
C PRO A 10 -27.67 1.15 -9.19
N ASP A 11 -27.60 0.20 -8.26
CA ASP A 11 -26.66 0.25 -7.17
C ASP A 11 -25.28 0.46 -7.79
N HIS A 12 -24.71 1.65 -7.62
CA HIS A 12 -23.30 1.87 -7.91
C HIS A 12 -22.46 1.14 -6.86
N HIS A 13 -22.57 -0.18 -6.78
CA HIS A 13 -21.44 -1.03 -6.41
C HIS A 13 -20.48 -0.98 -7.60
N GLY A 14 -19.93 0.20 -7.84
CA GLY A 14 -18.85 0.41 -8.79
C GLY A 14 -17.68 -0.40 -8.27
N GLY A 15 -17.60 -1.65 -8.72
CA GLY A 15 -16.40 -2.46 -8.74
C GLY A 15 -15.29 -1.62 -9.34
N SER A 16 -14.57 -0.96 -8.45
CA SER A 16 -13.43 -0.12 -8.75
C SER A 16 -12.31 -0.57 -7.84
N ASP A 17 -12.03 -1.87 -7.91
CA ASP A 17 -10.62 -2.27 -8.01
C ASP A 17 -10.11 -1.78 -9.38
N ARG A 18 -10.12 -0.46 -9.58
CA ARG A 18 -9.28 0.19 -10.57
C ARG A 18 -7.90 -0.23 -10.12
N ARG A 19 -7.26 -1.16 -10.84
CA ARG A 19 -5.93 -1.68 -10.54
C ARG A 19 -4.99 -0.53 -10.25
N ARG A 20 -4.93 -0.15 -8.98
CA ARG A 20 -4.05 0.91 -8.52
C ARG A 20 -2.70 0.25 -8.45
N PHE A 21 -1.67 0.94 -8.87
CA PHE A 21 -0.31 0.47 -8.73
C PHE A 21 0.40 1.36 -7.73
N THR A 22 1.34 0.80 -7.00
CA THR A 22 2.21 1.51 -6.08
C THR A 22 3.64 1.04 -6.27
N ILE A 23 4.58 1.79 -5.72
CA ILE A 23 6.01 1.50 -5.83
C ILE A 23 6.43 0.90 -4.48
N ARG A 24 7.15 -0.22 -4.52
CA ARG A 24 7.80 -0.81 -3.35
C ARG A 24 9.30 -0.82 -3.54
N LEU A 25 10.02 -0.67 -2.42
CA LEU A 25 11.46 -0.80 -2.38
C LEU A 25 11.86 -2.27 -2.48
N ARG A 26 12.84 -2.57 -3.34
CA ARG A 26 13.57 -3.85 -3.35
C ARG A 26 14.65 -3.78 -2.27
N ARG A 27 14.28 -4.05 -1.01
CA ARG A 27 15.16 -3.80 0.15
C ARG A 27 16.54 -4.43 0.01
N SER A 28 16.64 -5.69 -0.42
CA SER A 28 17.92 -6.38 -0.56
C SER A 28 18.81 -5.73 -1.62
N ASP A 29 18.26 -5.46 -2.80
CA ASP A 29 18.98 -4.83 -3.92
C ASP A 29 19.40 -3.40 -3.56
N PHE A 30 18.55 -2.67 -2.84
CA PHE A 30 18.85 -1.33 -2.35
C PHE A 30 20.00 -1.32 -1.33
N LEU A 31 20.02 -2.28 -0.40
CA LEU A 31 21.11 -2.40 0.58
C LEU A 31 22.43 -2.81 -0.09
N ALA A 32 22.38 -3.65 -1.13
CA ALA A 32 23.55 -3.98 -1.93
C ALA A 32 24.10 -2.74 -2.65
N ALA A 33 23.22 -1.98 -3.32
CA ALA A 33 23.60 -0.73 -3.99
C ALA A 33 24.18 0.31 -3.01
N MET A 34 23.64 0.40 -1.80
CA MET A 34 24.22 1.24 -0.74
C MET A 34 25.64 0.81 -0.38
N ALA A 35 25.89 -0.49 -0.23
CA ALA A 35 27.22 -1.01 0.07
C ALA A 35 28.20 -0.72 -1.07
N ASP A 36 27.77 -0.88 -2.32
CA ASP A 36 28.57 -0.58 -3.52
C ASP A 36 28.91 0.93 -3.62
N ALA A 37 28.00 1.78 -3.16
CA ALA A 37 28.21 3.24 -3.07
C ALA A 37 28.98 3.68 -1.82
N GLY A 38 29.42 2.76 -0.95
CA GLY A 38 30.13 3.07 0.30
C GLY A 38 29.24 3.70 1.39
N LEU A 39 27.92 3.60 1.27
CA LEU A 39 26.94 4.16 2.20
C LEU A 39 26.54 3.10 3.25
N HIS A 40 27.33 2.99 4.32
CA HIS A 40 27.12 1.95 5.34
C HIS A 40 26.15 2.33 6.47
N SER A 41 25.47 3.48 6.39
CA SER A 41 24.52 3.88 7.42
C SER A 41 23.32 4.64 6.85
N GLU A 42 22.17 4.52 7.53
CA GLU A 42 20.96 5.28 7.21
C GLU A 42 21.20 6.80 7.27
N TYR A 43 22.08 7.25 8.17
CA TYR A 43 22.42 8.67 8.27
C TYR A 43 23.19 9.16 7.06
N ALA A 44 24.21 8.41 6.62
CA ALA A 44 24.98 8.73 5.42
C ALA A 44 24.08 8.75 4.18
N LEU A 45 23.17 7.77 4.07
CA LEU A 45 22.17 7.72 3.01
C LEU A 45 21.23 8.93 3.06
N ALA A 46 20.63 9.21 4.22
CA ALA A 46 19.71 10.34 4.39
C ALA A 46 20.37 11.67 3.99
N LYS A 47 21.64 11.85 4.37
CA LYS A 47 22.44 13.02 4.00
C LYS A 47 22.70 13.07 2.49
N ALA A 48 23.07 11.95 1.87
CA ALA A 48 23.30 11.87 0.42
C ALA A 48 22.02 12.14 -0.39
N MET A 49 20.87 11.66 0.10
CA MET A 49 19.55 11.85 -0.52
C MET A 49 18.93 13.23 -0.22
N GLY A 50 19.44 13.97 0.78
CA GLY A 50 18.86 15.24 1.23
C GLY A 50 17.50 15.10 1.92
N ILE A 51 17.21 13.96 2.55
CA ILE A 51 15.93 13.70 3.25
C ILE A 51 16.13 13.38 4.74
N ASN A 52 15.04 13.40 5.51
CA ASN A 52 15.10 13.07 6.94
C ASN A 52 15.43 11.57 7.14
N ARG A 53 16.34 11.27 8.07
CA ARG A 53 16.67 9.90 8.48
C ARG A 53 15.42 9.10 8.88
N SER A 54 14.45 9.71 9.58
CA SER A 54 13.22 9.00 9.98
C SER A 54 12.39 8.52 8.79
N THR A 55 12.40 9.28 7.69
CA THR A 55 11.78 8.86 6.42
C THR A 55 12.51 7.67 5.83
N VAL A 56 13.84 7.67 5.87
CA VAL A 56 14.66 6.55 5.39
C VAL A 56 14.34 5.27 6.15
N SER A 57 14.40 5.31 7.49
CA SER A 57 14.14 4.14 8.33
C SER A 57 12.74 3.56 8.05
N ARG A 58 11.72 4.42 7.94
CA ARG A 58 10.33 4.01 7.66
C ARG A 58 10.12 3.41 6.27
N VAL A 59 10.88 3.85 5.27
CA VAL A 59 10.81 3.25 3.93
C VAL A 59 11.56 1.91 3.91
N LEU A 60 12.71 1.83 4.58
CA LEU A 60 13.49 0.59 4.69
C LEU A 60 12.71 -0.48 5.46
N ASP A 61 12.08 -0.14 6.59
CA ASP A 61 11.26 -1.05 7.38
C ASP A 61 9.91 -1.41 6.71
N GLY A 62 9.51 -0.67 5.68
CA GLY A 62 8.29 -0.90 4.91
C GLY A 62 7.02 -0.33 5.54
N SER A 63 7.12 0.42 6.64
CA SER A 63 6.01 1.14 7.26
C SER A 63 5.57 2.36 6.45
N LEU A 64 6.42 2.86 5.55
CA LEU A 64 6.11 3.97 4.64
C LEU A 64 6.42 3.58 3.19
N GLN A 65 5.50 3.90 2.28
CA GLN A 65 5.75 3.73 0.86
C GLN A 65 6.73 4.81 0.34
N PRO A 66 7.67 4.45 -0.54
CA PRO A 66 8.62 5.40 -1.11
C PRO A 66 7.87 6.45 -1.96
N GLY A 67 7.94 7.71 -1.53
CA GLY A 67 7.41 8.85 -2.28
C GLY A 67 8.42 9.38 -3.31
N ALA A 68 7.99 10.36 -4.11
CA ALA A 68 8.80 10.96 -5.17
C ALA A 68 10.17 11.48 -4.67
N ALA A 69 10.19 12.14 -3.51
CA ALA A 69 11.44 12.65 -2.91
C ALA A 69 12.42 11.53 -2.53
N PHE A 70 11.90 10.41 -2.01
CA PHE A 70 12.73 9.24 -1.69
C PHE A 70 13.29 8.61 -2.97
N ILE A 71 12.44 8.40 -3.97
CA ILE A 71 12.83 7.78 -5.24
C ILE A 71 13.90 8.63 -5.95
N GLY A 72 13.65 9.94 -6.11
CA GLY A 72 14.60 10.84 -6.73
C GLY A 72 15.92 10.93 -5.97
N GLY A 73 15.85 11.05 -4.63
CA GLY A 73 17.04 11.08 -3.78
C GLY A 73 17.85 9.79 -3.87
N ALA A 74 17.19 8.64 -3.94
CA ALA A 74 17.85 7.33 -4.07
C ALA A 74 18.61 7.23 -5.40
N LEU A 75 17.98 7.58 -6.51
CA LEU A 75 18.59 7.54 -7.84
C LEU A 75 19.74 8.55 -7.97
N ALA A 76 19.66 9.69 -7.30
CA ALA A 76 20.74 10.67 -7.26
C ALA A 76 21.92 10.20 -6.39
N ALA A 77 21.64 9.56 -5.24
CA ALA A 77 22.66 9.09 -4.30
C ALA A 77 23.35 7.79 -4.75
N LEU A 78 22.67 6.98 -5.57
CA LEU A 78 23.14 5.68 -6.07
C LEU A 78 23.22 5.72 -7.61
N PRO A 79 24.19 6.45 -8.20
CA PRO A 79 24.19 6.78 -9.64
C PRO A 79 24.43 5.57 -10.55
N THR A 80 24.94 4.45 -10.01
CA THR A 80 25.13 3.20 -10.76
C THR A 80 23.87 2.34 -10.82
N SER A 81 22.82 2.71 -10.07
CA SER A 81 21.57 1.95 -9.97
C SER A 81 20.45 2.61 -10.78
N THR A 82 19.58 1.79 -11.36
CA THR A 82 18.38 2.27 -12.06
C THR A 82 17.13 2.09 -11.20
N PHE A 83 16.03 2.72 -11.61
CA PHE A 83 14.75 2.58 -10.92
C PHE A 83 14.33 1.11 -10.77
N GLU A 84 14.48 0.31 -11.82
CA GLU A 84 14.07 -1.10 -11.86
C GLU A 84 14.90 -1.99 -10.93
N THR A 85 16.15 -1.60 -10.68
CA THR A 85 17.04 -2.32 -9.73
C THR A 85 16.68 -2.04 -8.28
N LEU A 86 16.23 -0.82 -7.96
CA LEU A 86 15.96 -0.39 -6.59
C LEU A 86 14.49 -0.53 -6.20
N PHE A 87 13.60 -0.47 -7.18
CA PHE A 87 12.16 -0.37 -6.97
C PHE A 87 11.41 -1.37 -7.85
N GLN A 88 10.19 -1.65 -7.43
CA GLN A 88 9.24 -2.44 -8.19
C GLN A 88 7.86 -1.81 -8.15
N VAL A 89 7.18 -1.81 -9.29
CA VAL A 89 5.77 -1.43 -9.37
C VAL A 89 4.93 -2.66 -9.06
N VAL A 90 4.09 -2.56 -8.03
CA VAL A 90 3.21 -3.66 -7.58
C VAL A 90 1.75 -3.21 -7.59
N PRO A 91 0.80 -4.15 -7.75
CA PRO A 91 -0.60 -3.85 -7.50
C PRO A 91 -0.79 -3.33 -6.08
N HIS A 92 -1.51 -2.23 -5.96
CA HIS A 92 -2.01 -1.70 -4.71
C HIS A 92 -3.23 -2.51 -4.33
N SER A 93 -3.02 -3.54 -3.51
CA SER A 93 -4.11 -4.25 -2.87
C SER A 93 -4.79 -3.27 -1.92
N SER A 94 -5.91 -2.66 -2.34
CA SER A 94 -6.80 -2.05 -1.36
C SER A 94 -7.34 -3.19 -0.53
N GLY A 95 -6.74 -3.43 0.64
CA GLY A 95 -7.15 -4.50 1.51
C GLY A 95 -8.66 -4.41 1.76
N THR A 96 -9.44 -5.29 1.13
CA THR A 96 -10.63 -5.80 1.78
C THR A 96 -10.09 -6.61 2.94
N ALA A 97 -10.06 -5.99 4.11
CA ALA A 97 -9.81 -6.71 5.35
C ALA A 97 -10.90 -7.79 5.45
N THR A 98 -10.58 -9.02 5.06
CA THR A 98 -11.32 -10.20 5.46
C THR A 98 -11.22 -10.25 6.98
N PRO A 99 -12.34 -10.17 7.72
CA PRO A 99 -12.30 -10.43 9.16
C PRO A 99 -11.68 -11.82 9.37
N PRO A 100 -10.67 -11.97 10.24
CA PRO A 100 -10.05 -13.27 10.51
C PRO A 100 -11.02 -14.27 11.17
N ASP A 101 -12.21 -13.81 11.58
CA ASP A 101 -13.23 -14.66 12.15
C ASP A 101 -14.21 -15.13 11.06
N GLY A 102 -14.01 -16.35 10.56
CA GLY A 102 -14.95 -17.08 9.71
C GLY A 102 -16.27 -17.44 10.40
N ARG A 103 -16.89 -16.50 11.13
CA ARG A 103 -18.21 -16.70 11.72
C ARG A 103 -19.28 -16.34 10.69
N PRO A 104 -20.18 -17.26 10.32
CA PRO A 104 -21.39 -16.86 9.63
C PRO A 104 -22.13 -15.87 10.52
N ARG A 105 -22.60 -14.75 9.96
CA ARG A 105 -23.57 -13.89 10.63
C ARG A 105 -24.83 -14.71 10.83
N THR A 106 -24.93 -15.40 11.96
CA THR A 106 -26.09 -16.23 12.28
C THR A 106 -27.29 -15.31 12.33
N ALA A 107 -28.24 -15.59 11.43
CA ALA A 107 -29.53 -14.94 11.38
C ALA A 107 -30.18 -15.01 12.77
N THR A 108 -30.52 -13.85 13.34
CA THR A 108 -31.38 -13.76 14.51
C THR A 108 -32.77 -14.27 14.11
N ARG A 109 -32.98 -15.58 14.25
CA ARG A 109 -34.31 -16.18 14.22
C ARG A 109 -35.08 -15.67 15.42
N ARG A 110 -35.96 -14.70 15.16
CA ARG A 110 -37.05 -14.28 16.02
C ARG A 110 -37.90 -15.53 16.31
N LEU A 111 -37.93 -15.96 17.56
CA LEU A 111 -38.99 -16.82 18.08
C LEU A 111 -39.58 -16.12 19.29
N SER A 112 -40.70 -15.48 19.01
CA SER A 112 -41.79 -15.33 19.94
C SER A 112 -42.22 -16.67 20.51
N ASP A 113 -42.67 -16.62 21.76
CA ASP A 113 -43.82 -17.31 22.35
C ASP A 113 -43.60 -18.35 23.47
N THR A 114 -44.43 -18.14 24.51
CA THR A 114 -45.09 -19.11 25.39
C THR A 114 -44.51 -19.49 26.78
N ALA A 115 -45.25 -19.01 27.80
CA ALA A 115 -45.61 -19.59 29.10
C ALA A 115 -44.54 -19.76 30.20
N ARG A 116 -44.75 -19.09 31.35
CA ARG A 116 -45.69 -19.52 32.40
C ARG A 116 -46.02 -18.40 33.37
#